data_AF-A0A4S0JGW3-F1
#
_entry.id   AF-A0A4S0JGW3-F1
#
_cell.length_a   1.000
_cell.length_b   1.000
_cell.length_c   1.000
_cell.angle_alpha   90.00
_cell.angle_beta   90.00
_cell.angle_gamma   90.00
#
_symmetry.space_group_name_H-M   'P 1'
#
loop_
_entity.id
_entity.type
_entity.pdbx_description
1 polymer ?
#
loop_
_entity_poly.entity_id
_entity_poly.type
_entity_poly.pdbx_seq_one_letter_code
_entity_poly.pdbx_strand_id
1 'polypeptide(L)'
;AASHPLNFDTARIVSSSQQPSSEPTNWAGDMDGVARLRDRDCFMRIYDYFMPRLCVYLRGLGVPDAVAEELAQESLLRLWLRAADFDPAQGALSTWLYRIA
;
A
#
# COMPACT_ATOMS: atom_id res chain seq x y z
N ALA A 1 -32.31 6.38 35.97
CA ALA A 1 -32.29 7.56 35.09
C ALA A 1 -30.84 8.04 35.02
N ALA A 2 -30.14 7.75 33.92
CA ALA A 2 -29.79 8.70 32.85
C ALA A 2 -28.53 9.52 33.22
N SER A 3 -27.45 9.66 32.45
CA SER A 3 -27.00 9.17 31.13
C SER A 3 -25.48 9.44 31.04
N HIS A 4 -24.76 8.62 30.28
CA HIS A 4 -23.39 8.86 29.77
C HIS A 4 -23.41 9.95 28.66
N PRO A 5 -22.31 10.65 28.30
CA PRO A 5 -21.08 9.99 27.82
C PRO A 5 -19.75 10.55 28.32
N LEU A 6 -18.81 9.63 28.50
CA LEU A 6 -17.37 9.89 28.60
C LEU A 6 -16.89 10.43 27.23
N ASN A 7 -16.22 11.58 27.27
CA ASN A 7 -15.59 12.21 26.11
C ASN A 7 -14.69 11.20 25.37
N PHE A 8 -14.99 10.97 24.11
CA PHE A 8 -14.08 10.36 23.14
C PHE A 8 -13.02 11.41 22.74
N ASP A 9 -12.13 11.73 23.67
CA ASP A 9 -10.88 12.45 23.40
C ASP A 9 -9.71 11.46 23.52
N THR A 10 -9.79 10.37 22.76
CA THR A 10 -8.57 9.64 22.40
C THR A 10 -7.99 10.34 21.20
N ALA A 11 -7.12 11.30 21.49
CA ALA A 11 -6.18 11.87 20.56
C ALA A 11 -5.71 10.78 19.58
N ARG A 12 -6.14 10.89 18.33
CA ARG A 12 -5.58 10.12 17.22
C ARG A 12 -4.22 10.74 16.90
N ILE A 13 -3.28 10.61 17.85
CA ILE A 13 -1.84 10.67 17.61
C ILE A 13 -1.53 9.47 16.72
N VAL A 14 -1.79 9.63 15.43
CA VAL A 14 -1.08 8.86 14.42
C VAL A 14 0.32 9.45 14.43
N SER A 15 1.17 8.91 15.31
CA SER A 15 2.60 9.20 15.31
C SER A 15 3.13 8.92 13.91
N SER A 16 3.67 9.98 13.31
CA SER A 16 4.46 9.97 12.10
C SER A 16 5.68 9.06 12.27
N SER A 17 5.71 7.95 11.54
CA SER A 17 6.96 7.23 11.25
C SER A 17 6.82 6.46 9.94
N GLN A 18 6.63 7.21 8.85
CA GLN A 18 7.38 7.13 7.59
C GLN A 18 6.63 7.99 6.57
N GLN A 19 6.94 9.29 6.50
CA GLN A 19 6.63 10.04 5.29
C GLN A 19 7.71 9.69 4.28
N PRO A 20 7.46 8.87 3.24
CA PRO A 20 8.40 8.79 2.14
C PRO A 20 8.53 10.20 1.55
N SER A 21 9.77 10.58 1.26
CA SER A 21 10.19 11.82 0.65
C SER A 21 9.20 12.33 -0.39
N SER A 22 8.88 13.62 -0.33
CA SER A 22 8.08 14.36 -1.31
C SER A 22 8.80 14.46 -2.67
N GLU A 23 9.19 13.34 -3.27
CA GLU A 23 9.47 13.26 -4.69
C GLU A 23 8.13 13.01 -5.41
N PRO A 24 7.83 13.70 -6.52
CA PRO A 24 6.68 13.36 -7.35
C PRO A 24 6.86 11.90 -7.78
N THR A 25 6.11 11.01 -7.13
CA THR A 25 6.42 9.59 -7.22
C THR A 25 5.94 9.07 -8.56
N ASN A 26 6.89 8.82 -9.46
CA ASN A 26 6.61 8.35 -10.81
C ASN A 26 6.41 6.82 -10.81
N TRP A 27 5.25 6.38 -10.32
CA TRP A 27 4.90 4.97 -10.28
C TRP A 27 4.90 4.30 -11.65
N ALA A 28 4.59 5.04 -12.71
CA ALA A 28 4.66 4.52 -14.07
C ALA A 28 6.11 4.19 -14.46
N GLY A 29 7.06 5.07 -14.15
CA GLY A 29 8.49 4.84 -14.37
C GLY A 29 9.05 3.71 -13.52
N ASP A 30 8.67 3.65 -12.24
CA ASP A 30 9.07 2.54 -11.36
C ASP A 30 8.54 1.20 -11.89
N MET A 31 7.27 1.15 -12.29
CA MET A 31 6.68 -0.06 -12.89
C MET A 31 7.33 -0.44 -14.22
N ASP A 32 7.72 0.52 -15.08
CA ASP A 32 8.47 0.22 -16.32
C ASP A 32 9.82 -0.45 -16.00
N GLY A 33 10.54 0.08 -15.00
CA GLY A 33 11.79 -0.52 -14.53
C GLY A 33 11.60 -1.94 -13.98
N VAL A 34 10.55 -2.18 -13.19
CA VAL A 34 10.23 -3.52 -12.68
C VAL A 34 9.85 -4.47 -13.83
N ALA A 35 8.99 -4.02 -14.75
CA ALA A 35 8.48 -4.84 -15.84
C ALA A 35 9.58 -5.26 -16.82
N ARG A 36 10.45 -4.32 -17.22
CA ARG A 36 11.43 -4.52 -18.27
C ARG A 36 12.78 -5.04 -17.78
N LEU A 37 13.22 -4.57 -16.61
CA LEU A 37 14.58 -4.81 -16.11
C LEU A 37 14.60 -5.68 -14.85
N ARG A 38 13.45 -6.00 -14.27
CA ARG A 38 13.38 -6.58 -12.91
C ARG A 38 14.16 -5.73 -11.92
N ASP A 39 14.02 -4.41 -12.04
CA ASP A 39 14.72 -3.45 -11.20
C ASP A 39 14.21 -3.56 -9.75
N ARG A 40 15.11 -3.97 -8.85
CA ARG A 40 14.80 -4.14 -7.43
C ARG A 40 14.64 -2.81 -6.72
N ASP A 41 15.37 -1.77 -7.10
CA ASP A 41 15.28 -0.46 -6.47
C ASP A 41 13.95 0.21 -6.82
N CYS A 42 13.50 0.08 -8.07
CA CYS A 42 12.14 0.48 -8.47
C CYS A 42 11.07 -0.26 -7.66
N PHE A 43 11.22 -1.58 -7.52
CA PHE A 43 10.28 -2.38 -6.73
C PHE A 43 10.28 -1.98 -5.25
N MET A 44 11.44 -1.75 -4.64
CA MET A 44 11.52 -1.36 -3.23
C MET A 44 10.86 -0.01 -2.96
N ARG A 45 10.97 0.97 -3.88
CA ARG A 45 10.23 2.23 -3.77
C ARG A 45 8.71 2.03 -3.75
N ILE A 46 8.21 1.13 -4.59
CA ILE A 46 6.79 0.75 -4.61
C ILE A 46 6.43 0.03 -3.31
N TYR A 47 7.23 -0.95 -2.90
CA TYR A 47 7.02 -1.76 -1.71
C TYR A 47 6.92 -0.89 -0.45
N ASP A 48 7.91 -0.03 -0.20
CA ASP A 48 7.97 0.82 0.99
C ASP A 48 6.78 1.78 1.07
N TYR A 49 6.25 2.19 -0.08
CA TYR A 49 5.06 3.02 -0.15
C TYR A 49 3.77 2.21 0.06
N PHE A 50 3.58 1.10 -0.65
CA PHE A 50 2.29 0.41 -0.68
C PHE A 50 2.09 -0.59 0.45
N MET A 51 3.16 -1.20 0.98
CA MET A 51 3.08 -2.18 2.08
C MET A 51 2.28 -1.66 3.29
N PRO A 52 2.67 -0.57 3.97
CA PRO A 52 1.92 -0.09 5.14
C PRO A 52 0.48 0.31 4.80
N ARG A 53 0.23 0.79 3.57
CA ARG A 53 -1.11 1.19 3.11
C ARG A 53 -2.02 -0.01 2.88
N LEU A 54 -1.51 -1.08 2.28
CA LEU A 54 -2.23 -2.35 2.11
C LEU A 54 -2.58 -2.97 3.46
N CYS A 55 -1.64 -3.00 4.41
CA CYS A 55 -1.93 -3.51 5.76
C CYS A 55 -3.04 -2.71 6.46
N VAL A 56 -2.99 -1.36 6.38
CA VAL A 56 -4.06 -0.50 6.94
C VAL A 56 -5.40 -0.76 6.25
N TYR A 57 -5.41 -0.88 4.93
CA TYR A 57 -6.61 -1.17 4.16
C TYR A 57 -7.23 -2.51 4.54
N LEU A 58 -6.45 -3.59 4.56
CA LEU A 58 -6.90 -4.94 4.88
C LEU A 58 -7.40 -5.04 6.34
N ARG A 59 -6.71 -4.42 7.29
CA ARG A 59 -7.22 -4.32 8.66
C ARG A 59 -8.53 -3.54 8.75
N GLY A 60 -8.69 -2.51 7.93
CA GLY A 60 -9.95 -1.77 7.80
C GLY A 60 -11.12 -2.65 7.29
N LEU A 61 -10.81 -3.74 6.57
CA LEU A 61 -11.77 -4.76 6.16
C LEU A 61 -12.02 -5.85 7.23
N GLY A 62 -11.39 -5.75 8.40
CA GLY A 62 -11.52 -6.73 9.48
C GLY A 62 -10.54 -7.90 9.42
N VAL A 63 -9.52 -7.85 8.54
CA VAL A 63 -8.47 -8.87 8.47
C VAL A 63 -7.56 -8.78 9.71
N PRO A 64 -7.22 -9.90 10.39
CA PRO A 64 -6.26 -9.90 11.49
C PRO A 64 -4.90 -9.37 11.06
N ASP A 65 -4.17 -8.72 11.97
CA ASP A 65 -2.94 -7.99 11.66
C ASP A 65 -1.87 -8.82 10.93
N ALA A 66 -1.53 -10.01 11.45
CA ALA A 66 -0.56 -10.91 10.83
C ALA A 66 -1.00 -11.35 9.42
N VAL A 67 -2.29 -11.64 9.23
CA VAL A 67 -2.84 -12.06 7.94
C VAL A 67 -2.86 -10.88 6.96
N ALA A 68 -3.12 -9.66 7.44
CA ALA A 68 -3.08 -8.46 6.62
C ALA A 68 -1.68 -8.20 6.07
N GLU A 69 -0.64 -8.42 6.88
CA GLU A 69 0.74 -8.31 6.44
C GLU A 69 1.10 -9.38 5.40
N GLU A 70 0.75 -10.64 5.63
CA GLU A 70 0.99 -11.73 4.68
C GLU A 70 0.31 -11.48 3.33
N LEU A 71 -0.96 -11.05 3.34
CA LEU A 71 -1.70 -10.71 2.12
C LEU A 71 -1.11 -9.50 1.40
N ALA A 72 -0.66 -8.48 2.13
CA ALA A 72 0.01 -7.32 1.54
C ALA A 72 1.34 -7.71 0.86
N GLN A 73 2.13 -8.58 1.50
CA GLN A 73 3.37 -9.14 0.92
C GLN A 73 3.07 -9.94 -0.35
N GLU A 74 2.08 -10.82 -0.31
CA GLU A 74 1.64 -11.61 -1.46
C GLU A 74 1.16 -10.71 -2.62
N SER A 75 0.42 -9.63 -2.31
CA SER A 75 -0.03 -8.65 -3.30
C SER A 75 1.14 -7.96 -4.01
N LEU A 76 2.16 -7.56 -3.25
CA LEU A 76 3.36 -6.93 -3.80
C LEU A 76 4.23 -7.94 -4.57
N LEU A 77 4.28 -9.19 -4.13
CA LEU A 77 4.93 -10.26 -4.89
C LEU A 77 4.22 -10.51 -6.24
N ARG A 78 2.88 -10.48 -6.25
CA ARG A 78 2.10 -10.55 -7.50
C ARG A 78 2.37 -9.36 -8.40
N LEU A 79 2.49 -8.14 -7.85
CA LEU A 79 2.91 -6.96 -8.60
C LEU A 79 4.27 -7.19 -9.24
N TRP A 80 5.25 -7.70 -8.49
CA TRP A 80 6.58 -8.02 -9.03
C TRP A 80 6.49 -9.04 -10.17
N LEU A 81 5.72 -10.11 -10.01
CA LEU A 81 5.59 -11.16 -11.04
C LEU A 81 4.82 -10.68 -12.28
N ARG A 82 3.84 -9.79 -12.10
CA ARG A 82 2.91 -9.34 -13.14
C ARG A 82 3.11 -7.89 -13.55
N ALA A 83 4.29 -7.31 -13.29
CA ALA A 83 4.54 -5.91 -13.58
C ALA A 83 4.33 -5.54 -15.05
N ALA A 84 4.58 -6.48 -15.98
CA ALA A 84 4.33 -6.30 -17.40
C ALA A 84 2.85 -6.20 -17.78
N ASP A 85 1.92 -6.61 -16.91
CA ASP A 85 0.47 -6.50 -17.13
C ASP A 85 -0.07 -5.12 -16.74
N PHE A 86 0.73 -4.29 -16.07
CA PHE A 86 0.32 -2.95 -15.67
C PHE A 86 0.41 -1.98 -16.85
N ASP A 87 -0.72 -1.34 -17.14
CA ASP A 87 -0.82 -0.28 -18.13
C ASP A 87 -1.23 1.03 -17.45
N PRO A 88 -0.33 2.03 -17.35
CA PRO A 88 -0.65 3.30 -16.71
C PRO A 88 -1.72 4.11 -17.45
N ALA A 89 -2.03 3.79 -18.71
CA ALA A 89 -3.13 4.43 -19.44
C ALA A 89 -4.51 3.91 -19.00
N GLN A 90 -4.58 2.72 -18.40
CA GLN A 90 -5.83 2.10 -17.94
C GLN A 90 -6.19 2.44 -16.49
N GLY A 91 -5.27 3.02 -15.73
CA GLY A 91 -5.55 3.49 -14.38
C GLY A 91 -4.32 3.66 -13.50
N ALA A 92 -4.56 4.15 -12.28
CA ALA A 92 -3.50 4.33 -11.29
C ALA A 92 -2.99 2.98 -10.74
N LEU A 93 -1.69 2.94 -10.39
CA LEU A 93 -1.06 1.77 -9.79
C LEU A 93 -1.78 1.30 -8.52
N SER A 94 -2.22 2.25 -7.68
CA SER A 94 -2.98 1.93 -6.46
C SER A 94 -4.24 1.12 -6.77
N THR A 95 -5.05 1.57 -7.73
CA THR A 95 -6.28 0.87 -8.15
C THR A 95 -5.99 -0.52 -8.69
N TRP A 96 -4.95 -0.67 -9.52
CA TRP A 96 -4.56 -1.98 -10.04
C TRP A 96 -4.07 -2.91 -8.92
N LEU A 97 -3.25 -2.41 -7.99
CA LEU A 97 -2.71 -3.17 -6.88
C LEU A 97 -3.83 -3.67 -5.93
N TYR A 98 -4.80 -2.83 -5.59
CA TYR A 98 -5.95 -3.26 -4.77
C TYR A 98 -6.84 -4.30 -5.45
N ARG A 99 -6.81 -4.43 -6.79
CA ARG A 99 -7.57 -5.44 -7.52
C ARG A 99 -6.90 -6.81 -7.55
N ILE A 100 -5.58 -6.86 -7.37
CA ILE A 100 -4.81 -8.11 -7.38
C ILE A 100 -4.46 -8.61 -5.96
N ALA A 101 -4.79 -7.81 -4.95
CA ALA A 101 -4.65 -8.12 -3.54
C ALA A 101 -5.69 -9.17 -3.08
#